data_AF-A0A944LKF0-F1
#
_entry.id   AF-A0A944LKF0-F1
#
_cell.length_a   1.000
_cell.length_b   1.000
_cell.length_c   1.000
_cell.angle_alpha   90.00
_cell.angle_beta   90.00
_cell.angle_gamma   90.00
#
_symmetry.space_group_name_H-M   'P 1'
#
loop_
_entity.id
_entity.type
_entity.pdbx_description
1 polymer ?
#
loop_
_entity_poly.entity_id
_entity_poly.type
_entity_poly.pdbx_seq_one_letter_code
_entity_poly.pdbx_strand_id
1 'polypeptide(L)' 'MALQQNYLRLADRILDAGHPVSFATHDAGLINELLRRHPGLVDVPLVEFEMLLGLGTSTLDRLRADNFTTREYSI' A
#
# COMPACT_ATOMS: atom_id res chain seq x y z
N MET A 1 -1.89 16.54 7.35
CA MET A 1 -1.60 16.05 8.72
C MET A 1 -2.68 15.08 9.19
N ALA A 2 -3.91 15.51 9.50
CA ALA A 2 -4.96 14.59 10.01
C ALA A 2 -5.34 13.47 9.03
N LEU A 3 -5.39 13.75 7.73
CA LEU A 3 -5.75 12.75 6.71
C LEU A 3 -4.74 11.59 6.65
N GLN A 4 -3.44 11.90 6.57
CA GLN A 4 -2.37 10.89 6.52
C GLN A 4 -2.35 10.02 7.78
N GLN A 5 -2.51 10.64 8.96
CA GLN A 5 -2.59 9.91 10.22
C GLN A 5 -3.81 8.99 10.27
N ASN A 6 -4.97 9.46 9.79
CA ASN A 6 -6.17 8.64 9.71
C ASN A 6 -6.03 7.50 8.70
N TYR A 7 -5.37 7.73 7.56
CA TYR A 7 -5.08 6.69 6.59
C TYR A 7 -4.27 5.57 7.24
N LEU A 8 -3.13 5.91 7.86
CA LEU A 8 -2.25 4.92 8.50
C LEU A 8 -2.95 4.21 9.66
N ARG A 9 -3.72 4.93 10.49
CA ARG A 9 -4.50 4.31 11.58
C ARG A 9 -5.54 3.32 11.06
N LEU A 10 -6.18 3.60 9.93
CA LEU A 10 -7.14 2.68 9.32
C LEU A 10 -6.42 1.49 8.64
N ALA A 11 -5.27 1.74 8.03
CA ALA A 11 -4.39 0.70 7.49
C ALA A 11 -3.94 -0.29 8.59
N ASP A 12 -3.49 0.22 9.73
CA ASP A 12 -3.12 -0.61 10.88
C ASP A 12 -4.31 -1.50 11.31
N ARG A 13 -5.51 -0.92 11.44
CA ARG A 13 -6.71 -1.65 11.87
C ARG A 13 -7.17 -2.74 10.90
N ILE A 14 -7.11 -2.48 9.59
CA ILE A 14 -7.58 -3.47 8.60
C ILE A 14 -6.58 -4.63 8.46
N LEU A 15 -5.28 -4.35 8.63
CA LEU A 15 -4.23 -5.37 8.67
C LEU A 15 -4.37 -6.26 9.91
N ASP A 16 -4.60 -5.67 11.09
CA ASP A 16 -4.84 -6.42 12.33
C ASP A 16 -6.07 -7.33 12.24
N ALA A 17 -7.08 -6.94 11.44
CA ALA A 17 -8.27 -7.74 11.21
C ALA A 17 -8.06 -8.91 10.24
N GLY A 18 -6.95 -8.94 9.51
CA GLY A 18 -6.60 -10.03 8.58
C GLY A 18 -7.50 -10.09 7.33
N HIS A 19 -8.11 -8.98 6.93
CA HIS A 19 -8.97 -8.94 5.74
C HIS A 19 -8.18 -8.59 4.47
N PRO A 20 -8.64 -9.05 3.29
CA PRO A 20 -8.13 -8.55 2.01
C PRO A 20 -8.24 -7.03 1.91
N VAL A 21 -7.15 -6.38 1.50
CA VAL A 21 -7.07 -4.93 1.38
C VAL A 21 -6.21 -4.53 0.18
N SER A 22 -6.67 -3.52 -0.54
CA SER A 22 -5.89 -2.82 -1.55
C SER A 22 -5.61 -1.40 -1.08
N PHE A 23 -4.33 -1.04 -0.96
CA PHE A 23 -3.88 0.29 -0.58
C PHE A 23 -3.78 1.17 -1.83
N ALA A 24 -4.92 1.80 -2.18
CA ALA A 24 -5.04 2.69 -3.33
C ALA A 24 -4.48 4.10 -3.02
N THR A 25 -3.17 4.32 -3.23
CA THR A 25 -2.53 5.62 -3.01
C THR A 25 -1.26 5.78 -3.84
N HIS A 26 -1.00 6.99 -4.35
CA HIS A 26 0.27 7.34 -5.00
C HIS A 26 1.26 8.04 -4.06
N ASP A 27 0.86 8.29 -2.80
CA ASP A 27 1.73 8.90 -1.79
C ASP A 27 2.77 7.89 -1.31
N ALA A 28 3.98 7.99 -1.88
CA ALA A 28 5.10 7.13 -1.52
C ALA A 28 5.52 7.27 -0.05
N GLY A 29 5.28 8.43 0.58
CA GLY A 29 5.56 8.65 2.00
C GLY A 29 4.65 7.81 2.89
N LEU A 30 3.36 7.75 2.55
CA LEU A 30 2.39 6.87 3.24
C LEU A 30 2.76 5.39 3.09
N ILE A 31 3.15 4.97 1.88
CA ILE A 31 3.56 3.58 1.62
C ILE A 31 4.81 3.24 2.43
N ASN A 32 5.84 4.09 2.40
CA ASN A 32 7.07 3.85 3.15
C ASN A 32 6.83 3.76 4.65
N GLU A 33 5.98 4.64 5.19
CA GLU A 33 5.62 4.62 6.60
C GLU A 33 4.80 3.37 6.97
N LEU A 34 3.90 2.92 6.10
CA LEU A 34 3.16 1.67 6.28
C LEU A 34 4.10 0.46 6.31
N LEU A 35 5.00 0.34 5.33
CA LEU A 35 6.00 -0.73 5.27
C LEU A 35 6.95 -0.71 6.46
N ARG A 36 7.33 0.47 6.95
CA ARG A 36 8.17 0.62 8.14
C ARG A 36 7.46 0.13 9.40
N ARG A 37 6.14 0.32 9.52
CA ARG A 37 5.33 -0.20 10.64
C ARG A 37 5.11 -1.70 10.55
N HIS A 38 5.04 -2.23 9.33
CA HIS A 38 4.71 -3.63 9.04
C HIS A 38 5.79 -4.27 8.16
N PRO A 39 6.98 -4.59 8.71
CA PRO A 39 8.10 -5.10 7.92
C PRO A 39 7.84 -6.46 7.24
N GLY A 40 6.88 -7.25 7.73
CA GLY A 40 6.48 -8.54 7.15
C GLY A 40 5.31 -8.45 6.16
N LEU A 41 4.91 -7.25 5.74
CA LEU A 41 3.72 -7.06 4.91
C LEU A 41 3.82 -7.76 3.54
N VAL A 42 5.04 -7.97 3.04
CA VAL A 42 5.31 -8.67 1.78
C VAL A 42 4.81 -10.12 1.80
N ASP A 43 4.81 -10.75 2.98
CA ASP A 43 4.39 -12.15 3.15
C ASP A 43 2.88 -12.29 3.35
N VAL A 44 2.13 -11.18 3.31
CA VAL A 44 0.67 -11.17 3.50
C VAL A 44 -0.03 -11.23 2.13
N PRO A 45 -0.50 -12.40 1.67
CA PRO A 45 -1.05 -12.55 0.31
C PRO A 45 -2.36 -11.79 0.08
N LEU A 46 -2.96 -11.28 1.16
CA LEU A 46 -4.21 -10.53 1.15
C LEU A 46 -4.00 -9.02 0.95
N VAL A 47 -2.75 -8.57 0.81
CA VAL A 47 -2.40 -7.15 0.65
C VAL A 47 -1.98 -6.85 -0.79
N GLU A 48 -2.58 -5.82 -1.37
CA GLU A 48 -2.26 -5.28 -2.69
C GLU A 48 -1.98 -3.77 -2.59
N PHE A 49 -1.13 -3.25 -3.48
CA PHE A 49 -0.95 -1.81 -3.69
C PHE A 49 -1.50 -1.40 -5.06
N GLU A 50 -2.35 -0.38 -5.09
CA GLU A 50 -3.05 0.06 -6.29
C GLU A 50 -2.77 1.54 -6.58
N MET A 51 -2.53 1.88 -7.84
CA MET A 51 -2.43 3.28 -8.29
C MET A 51 -3.12 3.45 -9.65
N LEU A 52 -3.53 4.69 -9.97
CA LEU A 52 -4.05 5.02 -11.28
C LEU A 52 -2.96 4.89 -12.35
N LEU A 53 -3.30 4.39 -13.53
CA LEU A 53 -2.38 4.24 -14.65
C LEU A 53 -1.67 5.57 -14.96
N GLY A 54 -0.34 5.54 -14.96
CA GLY A 54 0.49 6.72 -15.21
C GLY A 54 0.75 7.61 -13.98
N LEU A 55 0.19 7.29 -12.80
CA LEU A 55 0.47 7.97 -11.54
C LEU A 55 1.17 7.02 -10.57
N GLY A 56 2.44 7.32 -10.23
CA GLY A 56 3.19 6.56 -9.23
C GLY A 56 3.87 5.28 -9.76
N THR A 57 4.11 5.19 -11.07
CA THR A 57 4.75 4.05 -11.74
C THR A 57 6.05 3.60 -11.06
N SER A 58 6.94 4.53 -10.71
CA SER A 58 8.19 4.20 -10.01
C SER A 58 7.99 3.55 -8.63
N THR A 59 6.95 3.96 -7.90
CA THR A 59 6.62 3.36 -6.60
C THR A 59 6.03 1.96 -6.78
N LEU A 60 5.11 1.78 -7.73
CA LEU A 60 4.57 0.45 -8.06
C LEU A 60 5.65 -0.50 -8.58
N ASP A 61 6.54 -0.02 -9.44
CA ASP A 61 7.64 -0.83 -9.96
C ASP A 61 8.57 -1.29 -8.85
N ARG A 62 8.90 -0.40 -7.91
CA ARG A 62 9.68 -0.77 -6.72
C ARG A 62 8.95 -1.81 -5.86
N LEU A 63 7.67 -1.58 -5.56
CA LEU A 63 6.87 -2.53 -4.77
C LEU A 63 6.80 -3.90 -5.45
N ARG A 64 6.62 -3.93 -6.77
CA ARG A 64 6.62 -5.17 -7.56
C ARG A 64 7.97 -5.87 -7.52
N ALA A 65 9.08 -5.12 -7.63
CA ALA A 65 10.43 -5.65 -7.50
C ALA A 65 10.71 -6.20 -6.07
N ASP A 66 10.10 -5.60 -5.06
CA ASP A 66 10.12 -6.04 -3.67
C ASP A 66 9.14 -7.21 -3.38
N ASN A 67 8.56 -7.84 -4.42
CA ASN A 67 7.61 -8.96 -4.38
C ASN A 67 6.20 -8.66 -3.84
N PHE A 68 5.78 -7.39 -3.78
CA PHE A 68 4.40 -7.06 -3.43
C PHE A 68 3.43 -7.25 -4.60
N THR A 69 2.20 -7.65 -4.29
CA THR A 69 1.08 -7.61 -5.25
C THR A 69 0.76 -6.16 -5.60
N THR A 70 0.76 -5.85 -6.89
CA THR A 70 0.58 -4.47 -7.39
C THR A 70 -0.43 -4.44 -8.53
N ARG A 71 -1.24 -3.37 -8.58
CA ARG A 71 -2.22 -3.14 -9.65
C ARG A 71 -2.15 -1.70 -10.16
N GLU A 72 -2.22 -1.56 -11.47
CA GLU A 72 -2.52 -0.28 -12.12
C GLU A 72 -4.01 -0.25 -12.52
N TYR A 73 -4.69 0.82 -12.16
CA TYR A 73 -6.10 1.02 -12.45
C TYR A 73 -6.26 1.98 -13.65
N SER A 74 -6.79 1.45 -14.76
CA SER A 74 -7.13 2.25 -15.95
C SER A 74 -8.60 2.63 -15.91
N ILE A 75 -8.89 3.92 -16.08
CA ILE A 75 -10.24 4.47 -16.27
C ILE A 75 -10.56 4.68 -17.75
#